data_AF-A0A958C413-F1
#
_entry.id   AF-A0A958C413-F1
#
_cell.length_a   1.000
_cell.length_b   1.000
_cell.length_c   1.000
_cell.angle_alpha   90.00
_cell.angle_beta   90.00
_cell.angle_gamma   90.00
#
_symmetry.space_group_name_H-M   'P 1'
#
loop_
_entity.id
_entity.type
_entity.pdbx_description
1 polymer ?
#
loop_
_entity_poly.entity_id
_entity_poly.type
_entity_poly.pdbx_seq_one_letter_code
_entity_poly.pdbx_strand_id
1 'polypeptide(L)'
;LAGPFNVCNCLAAIGAGLAVGLPLEQVVAAVATMPGVDGRMERIDCGQDFTAIVDFAHTPVSLQRALEAVRPMTAGRVIAVFGSAGLRDVQKRYLMAEISVRLADLSVLTAEDPRTESLDMILAQMAEGARRAGGVEERDFVRIPDRVEAIQAAMNLARPGDVVIVCGKGHEQSMCFGAVEHPWRDQPVVRWAVARRLGLSSAPAPFVLPTSTWPGLGT
;
A
#
# COMPACT_ATOMS: atom_id res chain seq x y z
N LEU A 1 4.47 8.28 14.81
CA LEU A 1 3.96 7.11 14.05
C LEU A 1 2.44 7.13 14.06
N ALA A 2 1.76 6.77 12.96
CA ALA A 2 0.31 6.86 12.84
C ALA A 2 -0.40 5.53 13.19
N GLY A 3 -1.59 5.60 13.80
CA GLY A 3 -2.45 4.45 14.07
C GLY A 3 -2.30 3.81 15.47
N PRO A 4 -3.36 3.21 16.05
CA PRO A 4 -3.33 2.63 17.40
C PRO A 4 -2.28 1.52 17.59
N PHE A 5 -2.04 0.70 16.56
CA PHE A 5 -1.03 -0.36 16.63
C PHE A 5 0.39 0.20 16.79
N ASN A 6 0.67 1.37 16.22
CA ASN A 6 1.97 2.03 16.40
C ASN A 6 2.11 2.63 17.80
N VAL A 7 1.02 3.02 18.47
CA VAL A 7 1.05 3.37 19.91
C VAL A 7 1.50 2.15 20.72
N CYS A 8 0.94 0.97 20.46
CA CYS A 8 1.37 -0.28 21.11
C CYS A 8 2.84 -0.60 20.84
N ASN A 9 3.31 -0.45 19.58
CA ASN A 9 4.72 -0.65 19.23
C ASN A 9 5.65 0.32 19.95
N CYS A 10 5.28 1.61 20.03
CA CYS A 10 6.03 2.59 20.81
C CYS A 10 6.10 2.22 22.29
N LEU A 11 4.97 1.82 22.89
CA LEU A 11 4.93 1.41 24.30
C LEU A 11 5.77 0.16 24.56
N ALA A 12 5.76 -0.81 23.65
CA ALA A 12 6.60 -1.99 23.73
C ALA A 12 8.09 -1.63 23.64
N ALA A 13 8.47 -0.75 22.72
CA ALA A 13 9.84 -0.25 22.59
C ALA A 13 10.29 0.54 23.83
N ILE A 14 9.41 1.38 24.39
CA ILE A 14 9.67 2.09 25.65
C ILE A 14 9.90 1.09 26.78
N GLY A 15 9.00 0.12 26.94
CA GLY A 15 9.12 -0.93 27.96
C GLY A 15 10.41 -1.74 27.84
N ALA A 16 10.82 -2.09 26.62
CA ALA A 16 12.07 -2.78 26.37
C ALA A 16 13.30 -1.93 26.75
N GLY A 17 13.29 -0.64 26.40
CA GLY A 17 14.36 0.29 26.78
C GLY A 17 14.51 0.44 28.29
N LEU A 18 13.39 0.55 29.01
CA LEU A 18 13.38 0.60 30.47
C LEU A 18 13.91 -0.70 31.08
N ALA A 19 13.55 -1.86 30.51
CA ALA A 19 13.97 -3.17 31.02
C ALA A 19 15.50 -3.39 30.94
N VAL A 20 16.18 -2.74 29.99
CA VAL A 20 17.65 -2.77 29.86
C VAL A 20 18.34 -1.60 30.58
N GLY A 21 17.60 -0.84 31.39
CA GLY A 21 18.14 0.21 32.26
C GLY A 21 18.31 1.58 31.60
N LEU A 22 17.69 1.84 30.45
CA LEU A 22 17.72 3.18 29.84
C LEU A 22 16.82 4.16 30.62
N PRO A 23 17.23 5.42 30.84
CA PRO A 23 16.39 6.43 31.47
C PRO A 23 15.13 6.71 30.65
N LEU A 24 13.96 6.78 31.31
CA LEU A 24 12.67 7.01 30.65
C LEU A 24 12.68 8.23 29.73
N GLU A 25 13.26 9.34 30.19
CA GLU A 25 13.36 10.59 29.42
C GLU A 25 14.11 10.40 28.10
N GLN A 26 15.20 9.63 28.10
CA GLN A 26 15.98 9.34 26.90
C GLN A 26 15.17 8.48 25.91
N VAL A 27 14.48 7.46 26.42
CA VAL A 27 13.70 6.55 25.57
C VAL A 27 12.49 7.28 24.96
N VAL A 28 11.81 8.12 25.72
CA VAL A 28 10.70 8.95 25.22
C VAL A 28 11.20 9.97 24.18
N ALA A 29 12.31 10.66 24.45
CA ALA A 29 12.90 11.60 23.49
C ALA A 29 13.33 10.91 22.18
N ALA A 30 13.88 9.70 22.27
CA ALA A 30 14.25 8.90 21.10
C ALA A 30 13.00 8.50 20.29
N VAL A 31 11.93 8.02 20.95
CA VAL A 31 10.68 7.66 20.25
C VAL A 31 10.00 8.89 19.63
N ALA A 32 10.08 10.05 20.29
CA ALA A 32 9.50 11.30 19.79
C ALA A 32 10.22 11.85 18.54
N THR A 33 11.53 11.61 18.43
CA THR A 33 12.36 12.10 17.31
C THR A 33 12.66 11.03 16.26
N MET A 34 12.26 9.78 16.50
CA MET A 34 12.49 8.67 15.58
C MET A 34 11.85 8.99 14.22
N PRO A 35 12.62 8.89 13.11
CA PRO A 35 12.00 8.94 11.80
C PRO A 35 10.97 7.81 11.68
N GLY A 36 9.90 8.04 10.93
CA GLY A 36 8.95 6.96 10.62
C GLY A 36 9.67 5.72 10.09
N VAL A 37 9.07 4.55 10.28
CA VAL A 37 9.65 3.30 9.77
C VAL A 37 9.36 3.20 8.27
N ASP A 38 10.40 2.91 7.48
CA ASP A 38 10.29 2.74 6.02
C ASP A 38 9.15 1.76 5.68
N GLY A 39 8.20 2.20 4.86
CA GLY A 39 7.05 1.41 4.44
C GLY A 39 6.06 1.02 5.55
N ARG A 40 5.96 1.77 6.66
CA ARG A 40 4.99 1.56 7.75
C ARG A 40 4.19 2.82 8.05
N MET A 41 2.97 2.89 7.54
CA MET A 41 2.14 4.10 7.55
C MET A 41 2.94 5.34 7.12
N GLU A 42 3.81 5.14 6.13
CA GLU A 42 4.75 6.15 5.67
C GLU A 42 3.99 7.14 4.81
N ARG A 43 3.79 8.36 5.33
CA ARG A 43 3.16 9.44 4.58
C ARG A 43 4.12 9.97 3.52
N ILE A 44 3.67 9.98 2.28
CA ILE A 44 4.36 10.60 1.16
C ILE A 44 3.74 11.97 0.91
N ASP A 45 4.51 13.02 1.18
CA ASP A 45 4.12 14.40 0.94
C ASP A 45 5.01 15.04 -0.13
N CYS A 46 4.39 15.47 -1.22
CA CYS A 46 5.01 16.18 -2.33
C CYS A 46 4.23 17.47 -2.66
N GLY A 47 3.43 17.99 -1.71
CA GLY A 47 2.63 19.20 -1.88
C GLY A 47 1.22 18.98 -2.46
N GLN A 48 0.76 17.73 -2.55
CA GLN A 48 -0.60 17.42 -3.00
C GLN A 48 -1.66 17.69 -1.93
N ASP A 49 -2.92 17.85 -2.34
CA ASP A 49 -4.07 18.19 -1.50
C ASP A 49 -4.80 16.99 -0.88
N PHE A 50 -4.26 15.78 -1.05
CA PHE A 50 -4.72 14.54 -0.47
C PHE A 50 -3.58 13.84 0.29
N THR A 51 -3.91 12.86 1.12
CA THR A 51 -2.90 12.09 1.86
C THR A 51 -2.52 10.84 1.10
N ALA A 52 -1.24 10.63 0.81
CA ALA A 52 -0.71 9.37 0.25
C ALA A 52 0.10 8.62 1.32
N ILE A 53 -0.16 7.31 1.48
CA ILE A 53 0.50 6.47 2.48
C ILE A 53 1.01 5.18 1.83
N VAL A 54 2.23 4.76 2.20
CA VAL A 54 2.77 3.43 1.88
C VAL A 54 2.83 2.58 3.16
N ASP A 55 2.32 1.36 3.10
CA ASP A 55 2.32 0.41 4.21
C ASP A 55 2.61 -1.04 3.75
N PHE A 56 3.15 -1.85 4.65
CA PHE A 56 3.48 -3.26 4.39
C PHE A 56 2.34 -4.24 4.73
N ALA A 57 1.13 -3.76 5.02
CA ALA A 57 -0.03 -4.61 5.28
C ALA A 57 -0.31 -5.57 4.11
N HIS A 58 0.05 -6.85 4.29
CA HIS A 58 -0.05 -7.91 3.27
C HIS A 58 -0.83 -9.15 3.75
N THR A 59 -1.51 -9.02 4.89
CA THR A 59 -2.39 -10.04 5.49
C THR A 59 -3.77 -9.46 5.74
N PRO A 60 -4.84 -10.28 5.85
CA PRO A 60 -6.19 -9.78 6.12
C PRO A 60 -6.25 -8.89 7.37
N VAL A 61 -5.62 -9.34 8.48
CA VAL A 61 -5.59 -8.61 9.75
C VAL A 61 -4.81 -7.30 9.61
N SER A 62 -3.62 -7.31 9.00
CA SER A 62 -2.83 -6.08 8.86
C SER A 62 -3.51 -5.06 7.95
N LEU A 63 -4.15 -5.51 6.86
CA LEU A 63 -4.90 -4.64 5.95
C LEU A 63 -6.10 -4.01 6.65
N GLN A 64 -6.88 -4.80 7.40
CA GLN A 64 -7.97 -4.27 8.22
C GLN A 64 -7.48 -3.17 9.16
N ARG A 65 -6.38 -3.41 9.89
CA ARG A 65 -5.83 -2.43 10.84
C ARG A 65 -5.29 -1.18 10.15
N ALA A 66 -4.68 -1.31 8.97
CA ALA A 66 -4.24 -0.17 8.19
C ALA A 66 -5.43 0.69 7.74
N LEU A 67 -6.49 0.06 7.22
CA LEU A 67 -7.70 0.76 6.76
C LEU A 67 -8.46 1.43 7.92
N GLU A 68 -8.62 0.74 9.05
CA GLU A 68 -9.21 1.31 10.27
C GLU A 68 -8.39 2.49 10.80
N ALA A 69 -7.05 2.43 10.68
CA ALA A 69 -6.17 3.51 11.14
C ALA A 69 -6.23 4.76 10.26
N VAL A 70 -6.40 4.61 8.93
CA VAL A 70 -6.50 5.78 8.03
C VAL A 70 -7.89 6.38 7.96
N ARG A 71 -8.95 5.59 8.22
CA ARG A 71 -10.33 6.05 8.15
C ARG A 71 -10.61 7.35 8.93
N PRO A 72 -10.17 7.52 10.20
CA PRO A 72 -10.40 8.76 10.95
C PRO A 72 -9.52 9.94 10.50
N MET A 73 -8.56 9.73 9.59
CA MET A 73 -7.69 10.79 9.07
C MET A 73 -8.39 11.66 8.02
N THR A 74 -9.54 11.22 7.50
CA THR A 74 -10.23 11.90 6.40
C THR A 74 -11.75 11.78 6.49
N ALA A 75 -12.44 12.89 6.20
CA ALA A 75 -13.87 12.94 5.93
C ALA A 75 -14.21 12.68 4.45
N GLY A 76 -13.19 12.61 3.58
CA GLY A 76 -13.29 12.24 2.17
C GLY A 76 -13.25 10.72 1.99
N ARG A 77 -12.71 10.27 0.86
CA ARG A 77 -12.62 8.85 0.51
C ARG A 77 -11.32 8.21 0.99
N VAL A 78 -11.36 6.92 1.28
CA VAL A 78 -10.21 6.03 1.42
C VAL A 78 -10.11 5.17 0.17
N ILE A 79 -9.01 5.32 -0.57
CA ILE A 79 -8.67 4.55 -1.77
C ILE A 79 -7.53 3.60 -1.41
N ALA A 80 -7.76 2.29 -1.50
CA ALA A 80 -6.78 1.28 -1.12
C ALA A 80 -6.18 0.59 -2.35
N VAL A 81 -4.86 0.53 -2.47
CA VAL A 81 -4.14 -0.14 -3.57
C VAL A 81 -3.35 -1.31 -3.02
N PHE A 82 -3.63 -2.53 -3.44
CA PHE A 82 -2.93 -3.71 -2.92
C PHE A 82 -3.07 -4.92 -3.83
N GLY A 83 -2.19 -5.90 -3.61
CA GLY A 83 -2.24 -7.21 -4.27
C GLY A 83 -2.26 -8.34 -3.27
N SER A 84 -2.02 -9.54 -3.78
CA SER A 84 -1.70 -10.70 -2.95
C SER A 84 -0.63 -11.54 -3.62
N ALA A 85 0.43 -11.86 -2.89
CA ALA A 85 1.48 -12.74 -3.39
C ALA A 85 0.99 -14.16 -3.76
N GLY A 86 1.56 -14.73 -4.84
CA GLY A 86 1.44 -16.13 -5.24
C GLY A 86 2.30 -17.07 -4.38
N LEU A 87 2.10 -18.38 -4.50
CA LEU A 87 2.72 -19.45 -3.69
C LEU A 87 2.62 -19.21 -2.18
N ARG A 88 1.49 -18.63 -1.76
CA ARG A 88 1.13 -18.32 -0.38
C ARG A 88 -0.32 -18.72 -0.16
N ASP A 89 -0.80 -18.52 1.05
CA ASP A 89 -2.20 -18.78 1.40
C ASP A 89 -3.15 -18.16 0.37
N VAL A 90 -3.99 -19.01 -0.22
CA VAL A 90 -4.97 -18.61 -1.23
C VAL A 90 -6.17 -17.95 -0.57
N GLN A 91 -6.51 -18.33 0.68
CA GLN A 91 -7.65 -17.76 1.40
C GLN A 91 -7.46 -16.27 1.68
N LYS A 92 -6.23 -15.82 1.97
CA LYS A 92 -5.97 -14.38 2.17
C LYS A 92 -6.35 -13.52 0.96
N ARG A 93 -6.30 -14.04 -0.28
CA ARG A 93 -6.67 -13.30 -1.50
C ARG A 93 -8.12 -12.83 -1.43
N TYR A 94 -9.02 -13.74 -1.05
CA TYR A 94 -10.43 -13.45 -0.91
C TYR A 94 -10.68 -12.53 0.28
N LEU A 95 -10.12 -12.87 1.45
CA LEU A 95 -10.37 -12.16 2.70
C LEU A 95 -9.87 -10.71 2.66
N MET A 96 -8.70 -10.46 2.07
CA MET A 96 -8.16 -9.09 1.95
C MET A 96 -9.06 -8.21 1.07
N ALA A 97 -9.56 -8.76 -0.05
CA ALA A 97 -10.47 -8.03 -0.92
C ALA A 97 -11.83 -7.78 -0.26
N GLU A 98 -12.41 -8.78 0.42
CA GLU A 98 -13.63 -8.63 1.22
C GLU A 98 -13.50 -7.54 2.29
N ILE A 99 -12.39 -7.54 3.03
CA ILE A 99 -12.10 -6.51 4.04
C ILE A 99 -11.99 -5.14 3.39
N SER A 100 -11.26 -5.03 2.27
CA SER A 100 -11.01 -3.74 1.66
C SER A 100 -12.29 -3.09 1.15
N VAL A 101 -13.18 -3.80 0.46
CA VAL A 101 -14.43 -3.20 -0.04
C VAL A 101 -15.42 -2.83 1.06
N ARG A 102 -15.26 -3.39 2.27
CA ARG A 102 -16.07 -2.99 3.44
C ARG A 102 -15.55 -1.74 4.13
N LEU A 103 -14.25 -1.46 4.04
CA LEU A 103 -13.59 -0.42 4.84
C LEU A 103 -13.04 0.75 4.01
N ALA A 104 -12.78 0.54 2.74
CA ALA A 104 -12.37 1.56 1.77
C ALA A 104 -13.56 1.94 0.88
N ASP A 105 -13.52 3.17 0.36
CA ASP A 105 -14.50 3.67 -0.60
C ASP A 105 -14.20 3.21 -2.05
N LEU A 106 -12.93 2.85 -2.31
CA LEU A 106 -12.50 2.22 -3.57
C LEU A 106 -11.28 1.32 -3.33
N SER A 107 -11.33 0.09 -3.85
CA SER A 107 -10.20 -0.83 -3.85
C SER A 107 -9.60 -1.00 -5.25
N VAL A 108 -8.29 -0.83 -5.37
CA VAL A 108 -7.52 -1.09 -6.60
C VAL A 108 -6.70 -2.35 -6.39
N LEU A 109 -7.11 -3.43 -7.06
CA LEU A 109 -6.49 -4.75 -6.96
C LEU A 109 -5.41 -4.88 -8.04
N THR A 110 -4.17 -5.19 -7.65
CA THR A 110 -2.99 -5.16 -8.52
C THR A 110 -1.98 -6.27 -8.21
N ALA A 111 -0.90 -6.39 -8.98
CA ALA A 111 0.24 -7.24 -8.64
C ALA A 111 0.90 -6.88 -7.29
N GLU A 112 1.47 -7.90 -6.64
CA GLU A 112 2.35 -7.80 -5.46
C GLU A 112 3.60 -8.65 -5.65
N ASP A 113 3.46 -9.97 -5.71
CA ASP A 113 4.51 -10.95 -6.05
C ASP A 113 3.84 -12.20 -6.66
N PRO A 114 3.40 -12.17 -7.93
CA PRO A 114 2.69 -13.30 -8.53
C PRO A 114 3.51 -14.59 -8.53
N ARG A 115 4.85 -14.49 -8.54
CA ARG A 115 5.77 -15.63 -8.66
C ARG A 115 5.37 -16.46 -9.89
N THR A 116 5.35 -17.77 -9.77
CA THR A 116 4.99 -18.68 -10.87
C THR A 116 3.47 -18.86 -11.05
N GLU A 117 2.64 -18.21 -10.25
CA GLU A 117 1.19 -18.25 -10.43
C GLU A 117 0.71 -17.20 -11.45
N SER A 118 -0.41 -17.49 -12.11
CA SER A 118 -1.07 -16.53 -12.99
C SER A 118 -1.58 -15.33 -12.18
N LEU A 119 -1.12 -14.13 -12.54
CA LEU A 119 -1.62 -12.88 -11.95
C LEU A 119 -3.12 -12.71 -12.19
N ASP A 120 -3.62 -13.04 -13.39
CA ASP A 120 -5.05 -12.95 -13.69
C ASP A 120 -5.88 -13.85 -12.77
N MET A 121 -5.38 -15.04 -12.45
CA MET A 121 -6.03 -15.94 -11.50
C MET A 121 -6.03 -15.35 -10.08
N ILE A 122 -4.91 -14.78 -9.62
CA ILE A 122 -4.84 -14.11 -8.31
C ILE A 122 -5.86 -12.96 -8.25
N LEU A 123 -5.87 -12.10 -9.27
CA LEU A 123 -6.79 -10.96 -9.34
C LEU A 123 -8.26 -11.40 -9.44
N ALA A 124 -8.55 -12.49 -10.16
CA ALA A 124 -9.89 -13.06 -10.23
C ALA A 124 -10.37 -13.57 -8.85
N GLN A 125 -9.49 -14.20 -8.08
CA GLN A 125 -9.81 -14.66 -6.72
C GLN A 125 -10.02 -13.49 -5.75
N MET A 126 -9.22 -12.43 -5.86
CA MET A 126 -9.44 -11.21 -5.09
C MET A 126 -10.77 -10.54 -5.47
N ALA A 127 -11.06 -10.39 -6.76
CA ALA A 127 -12.33 -9.84 -7.24
C ALA A 127 -13.53 -10.67 -6.76
N GLU A 128 -13.41 -11.99 -6.74
CA GLU A 128 -14.44 -12.86 -6.17
C GLU A 128 -14.65 -12.61 -4.66
N GLY A 129 -13.58 -12.42 -3.90
CA GLY A 129 -13.67 -12.02 -2.49
C GLY A 129 -14.40 -10.68 -2.30
N ALA A 130 -14.07 -9.68 -3.13
CA ALA A 130 -14.77 -8.40 -3.14
C ALA A 130 -16.27 -8.55 -3.46
N ARG A 131 -16.63 -9.34 -4.48
CA ARG A 131 -18.03 -9.58 -4.85
C ARG A 131 -18.83 -10.28 -3.77
N ARG A 132 -18.23 -11.27 -3.07
CA ARG A 132 -18.87 -11.94 -1.92
C ARG A 132 -19.22 -10.99 -0.78
N ALA A 133 -18.46 -9.90 -0.65
CA ALA A 133 -18.71 -8.85 0.32
C ALA A 133 -19.73 -7.79 -0.15
N GLY A 134 -20.30 -7.96 -1.36
CA GLY A 134 -21.26 -7.03 -1.96
C GLY A 134 -20.61 -5.95 -2.84
N GLY A 135 -19.29 -5.99 -3.03
CA GLY A 135 -18.58 -5.05 -3.91
C GLY A 135 -18.93 -5.26 -5.38
N VAL A 136 -19.09 -4.17 -6.12
CA VAL A 136 -19.33 -4.14 -7.56
C VAL A 136 -18.07 -3.67 -8.27
N GLU A 137 -17.60 -4.47 -9.22
CA GLU A 137 -16.44 -4.12 -10.05
C GLU A 137 -16.73 -2.85 -10.88
N GLU A 138 -15.72 -2.02 -11.10
CA GLU A 138 -15.83 -0.69 -11.72
C GLU A 138 -16.60 0.37 -10.90
N ARG A 139 -17.06 0.02 -9.69
CA ARG A 139 -17.67 0.96 -8.74
C ARG A 139 -16.94 0.99 -7.41
N ASP A 140 -16.91 -0.15 -6.73
CA ASP A 140 -16.35 -0.30 -5.37
C ASP A 140 -14.92 -0.87 -5.42
N PHE A 141 -14.59 -1.60 -6.49
CA PHE A 141 -13.23 -2.04 -6.76
C PHE A 141 -12.92 -2.11 -8.27
N VAL A 142 -11.65 -2.04 -8.62
CA VAL A 142 -11.14 -2.23 -9.99
C VAL A 142 -9.94 -3.15 -9.98
N ARG A 143 -9.66 -3.82 -11.10
CA ARG A 143 -8.44 -4.61 -11.29
C ARG A 143 -7.52 -3.90 -12.28
N ILE A 144 -6.33 -3.54 -11.82
CA ILE A 144 -5.28 -2.96 -12.67
C ILE A 144 -4.04 -3.83 -12.46
N PRO A 145 -3.71 -4.74 -13.39
CA PRO A 145 -2.65 -5.73 -13.18
C PRO A 145 -1.28 -5.11 -12.89
N ASP A 146 -0.93 -4.05 -13.61
CA ASP A 146 0.33 -3.36 -13.43
C ASP A 146 0.32 -2.44 -12.20
N ARG A 147 1.27 -2.65 -11.29
CA ARG A 147 1.30 -1.91 -10.02
C ARG A 147 1.67 -0.44 -10.18
N VAL A 148 2.44 -0.06 -11.19
CA VAL A 148 2.70 1.35 -11.48
C VAL A 148 1.41 2.03 -11.93
N GLU A 149 0.72 1.41 -12.89
CA GLU A 149 -0.55 1.92 -13.41
C GLU A 149 -1.62 1.99 -12.31
N ALA A 150 -1.71 0.97 -11.45
CA ALA A 150 -2.63 0.93 -10.32
C ALA A 150 -2.40 2.07 -9.34
N ILE A 151 -1.14 2.30 -8.93
CA ILE A 151 -0.78 3.41 -8.05
C ILE A 151 -1.09 4.74 -8.73
N GLN A 152 -0.72 4.90 -10.01
CA GLN A 152 -0.99 6.13 -10.75
C GLN A 152 -2.48 6.43 -10.88
N ALA A 153 -3.29 5.42 -11.20
CA ALA A 153 -4.74 5.54 -11.31
C ALA A 153 -5.34 5.98 -9.97
N ALA A 154 -4.92 5.36 -8.86
CA ALA A 154 -5.38 5.74 -7.52
C ALA A 154 -5.02 7.20 -7.17
N MET A 155 -3.79 7.62 -7.44
CA MET A 155 -3.37 9.01 -7.22
C MET A 155 -4.19 9.97 -8.10
N ASN A 156 -4.47 9.63 -9.36
CA ASN A 156 -5.28 10.45 -10.27
C ASN A 156 -6.78 10.50 -9.89
N LEU A 157 -7.29 9.47 -9.22
CA LEU A 157 -8.68 9.43 -8.75
C LEU A 157 -8.89 10.24 -7.46
N ALA A 158 -7.85 10.43 -6.65
CA ALA A 158 -7.94 11.15 -5.38
C ALA A 158 -8.49 12.58 -5.56
N ARG A 159 -9.26 13.04 -4.58
CA ARG A 159 -9.79 14.40 -4.48
C ARG A 159 -9.18 15.10 -3.26
N PRO A 160 -9.22 16.44 -3.17
CA PRO A 160 -8.76 17.15 -1.98
C PRO A 160 -9.35 16.54 -0.71
N GLY A 161 -8.49 16.26 0.26
CA GLY A 161 -8.84 15.64 1.54
C GLY A 161 -8.95 14.11 1.54
N ASP A 162 -8.95 13.43 0.39
CA ASP A 162 -8.96 11.96 0.35
C ASP A 162 -7.68 11.35 0.96
N VAL A 163 -7.73 10.06 1.29
CA VAL A 163 -6.56 9.25 1.61
C VAL A 163 -6.39 8.16 0.55
N VAL A 164 -5.19 8.05 -0.02
CA VAL A 164 -4.75 6.91 -0.82
C VAL A 164 -3.73 6.12 -0.01
N ILE A 165 -3.99 4.84 0.21
CA ILE A 165 -3.06 3.93 0.91
C ILE A 165 -2.63 2.80 -0.02
N VAL A 166 -1.32 2.63 -0.18
CA VAL A 166 -0.68 1.58 -0.97
C VAL A 166 -0.11 0.54 -0.02
N CYS A 167 -0.69 -0.66 -0.05
CA CYS A 167 -0.38 -1.75 0.88
C CYS A 167 0.32 -2.93 0.18
N GLY A 168 1.09 -3.68 0.95
CA GLY A 168 1.68 -4.96 0.53
C GLY A 168 3.20 -4.94 0.58
N LYS A 169 3.84 -4.15 -0.29
CA LYS A 169 5.30 -4.17 -0.47
C LYS A 169 6.04 -3.34 0.57
N GLY A 170 5.51 -2.20 0.99
CA GLY A 170 6.12 -1.37 2.05
C GLY A 170 7.61 -1.08 1.82
N HIS A 171 8.48 -1.71 2.61
CA HIS A 171 9.95 -1.56 2.54
C HIS A 171 10.64 -2.53 1.58
N GLU A 172 9.90 -3.42 0.92
CA GLU A 172 10.46 -4.38 -0.03
C GLU A 172 11.06 -3.69 -1.25
N GLN A 173 12.11 -4.32 -1.78
CA GLN A 173 12.98 -3.77 -2.82
C GLN A 173 12.84 -4.50 -4.17
N SER A 174 11.95 -5.48 -4.26
CA SER A 174 11.72 -6.26 -5.47
C SER A 174 10.27 -6.72 -5.60
N MET A 175 9.89 -7.13 -6.80
CA MET A 175 8.65 -7.81 -7.11
C MET A 175 8.91 -9.05 -7.98
N CYS A 176 8.40 -10.19 -7.55
CA CYS A 176 8.66 -11.48 -8.17
C CYS A 176 7.64 -11.82 -9.26
N PHE A 177 8.10 -11.99 -10.50
CA PHE A 177 7.32 -12.53 -11.62
C PHE A 177 8.01 -13.78 -12.18
N GLY A 178 7.29 -14.90 -12.26
CA GLY A 178 7.88 -16.20 -12.55
C GLY A 178 8.92 -16.58 -11.49
N ALA A 179 10.17 -16.70 -11.93
CA ALA A 179 11.34 -16.93 -11.08
C ALA A 179 12.30 -15.71 -11.03
N VAL A 180 11.86 -14.55 -11.53
CA VAL A 180 12.68 -13.35 -11.67
C VAL A 180 12.22 -12.29 -10.66
N GLU A 181 13.15 -11.79 -9.88
CA GLU A 181 12.97 -10.62 -9.02
C GLU A 181 13.23 -9.34 -9.83
N HIS A 182 12.19 -8.54 -10.05
CA HIS A 182 12.30 -7.23 -10.70
C HIS A 182 12.52 -6.15 -9.64
N PRO A 183 13.41 -5.17 -9.84
CA PRO A 183 13.57 -4.05 -8.93
C PRO A 183 12.24 -3.32 -8.69
N TRP A 184 11.89 -3.08 -7.43
CA TRP A 184 10.63 -2.45 -7.07
C TRP A 184 10.72 -1.71 -5.75
N ARG A 185 10.04 -0.57 -5.64
CA ARG A 185 9.68 0.08 -4.37
C ARG A 185 8.40 0.86 -4.55
N ASP A 186 7.49 0.83 -3.57
CA ASP A 186 6.25 1.62 -3.66
C ASP A 186 6.51 3.12 -3.50
N GLN A 187 7.42 3.55 -2.62
CA GLN A 187 7.64 4.97 -2.32
C GLN A 187 8.07 5.81 -3.54
N PRO A 188 9.07 5.40 -4.36
CA PRO A 188 9.43 6.16 -5.56
C PRO A 188 8.28 6.22 -6.57
N VAL A 189 7.48 5.17 -6.70
CA VAL A 189 6.33 5.13 -7.62
C VAL A 189 5.22 6.05 -7.14
N VAL A 190 4.92 6.07 -5.83
CA VAL A 190 3.95 7.01 -5.25
C VAL A 190 4.41 8.45 -5.45
N ARG A 191 5.68 8.77 -5.14
CA ARG A 191 6.24 10.12 -5.37
C ARG A 191 6.16 10.53 -6.84
N TRP A 192 6.51 9.62 -7.75
CA TRP A 192 6.42 9.84 -9.18
C TRP A 192 4.98 10.09 -9.64
N ALA A 193 4.03 9.27 -9.19
CA ALA A 193 2.62 9.39 -9.56
C ALA A 193 2.03 10.72 -9.08
N VAL A 194 2.36 11.13 -7.85
CA VAL A 194 1.98 12.44 -7.32
C VAL A 194 2.60 13.58 -8.13
N ALA A 195 3.92 13.52 -8.40
CA ALA A 195 4.60 14.55 -9.18
C ALA A 195 4.00 14.71 -10.59
N ARG A 196 3.65 13.59 -11.25
CA ARG A 196 2.94 13.63 -12.54
C ARG A 196 1.56 14.25 -12.44
N ARG A 197 0.77 13.88 -11.42
CA ARG A 197 -0.56 14.46 -11.19
C ARG A 197 -0.48 15.97 -10.99
N LEU A 198 0.53 16.45 -10.27
CA LEU A 198 0.74 17.88 -10.03
C LEU A 198 1.38 18.61 -11.22
N GLY A 199 1.67 17.92 -12.32
CA GLY A 199 2.35 18.51 -13.48
C GLY A 199 3.82 18.90 -13.23
N LEU A 200 4.43 18.38 -12.16
CA LEU A 200 5.81 18.67 -11.75
C LEU A 200 6.85 17.79 -12.47
N SER A 201 6.42 16.71 -13.11
CA SER A 201 7.32 15.81 -13.84
C SER A 201 6.62 15.14 -15.02
N SER A 202 7.35 14.98 -16.12
CA SER A 202 6.97 14.16 -17.28
C SER A 202 7.83 12.90 -17.41
N ALA A 203 8.67 12.61 -16.39
CA ALA A 203 9.58 11.48 -16.41
C ALA A 203 8.85 10.13 -16.56
N PRO A 204 9.50 9.12 -17.16
CA PRO A 204 8.98 7.75 -17.19
C PRO A 204 8.84 7.19 -15.77
N ALA A 205 8.10 6.09 -15.64
CA ALA A 205 7.94 5.39 -14.37
C ALA A 205 9.31 4.93 -13.81
N PRO A 206 9.52 4.96 -12.49
CA PRO A 206 10.79 4.56 -11.87
C PRO A 206 11.14 3.09 -12.09
N PHE A 207 10.12 2.25 -12.31
CA PHE A 207 10.26 0.81 -12.53
C PHE A 207 9.38 0.39 -13.71
N VAL A 208 9.82 -0.64 -14.42
CA VAL A 208 9.07 -1.29 -15.50
C VAL A 208 8.87 -2.75 -15.12
N LEU A 209 7.62 -3.15 -14.91
CA LEU A 209 7.24 -4.53 -14.60
C LEU A 209 6.88 -5.29 -15.89
N PRO A 210 6.90 -6.63 -15.88
CA PRO A 210 6.44 -7.43 -17.01
C PRO A 210 4.98 -7.17 -17.44
N THR A 211 4.18 -6.61 -16.53
CA THR A 211 2.78 -6.20 -16.74
C THR A 211 2.64 -4.81 -17.37
N SER A 212 3.72 -4.05 -17.47
CA SER A 212 3.68 -2.64 -17.87
C SER A 212 3.22 -2.47 -19.30
N THR A 213 2.26 -1.59 -19.53
CA THR A 213 1.87 -1.15 -20.88
C THR A 213 2.64 0.07 -21.35
N TRP A 214 3.49 0.65 -20.49
CA TRP A 214 4.37 1.75 -20.86
C TRP A 214 5.39 1.26 -21.89
N PRO A 215 5.69 2.05 -22.94
CA PRO A 215 6.79 1.73 -23.83
C PRO A 215 8.04 1.61 -22.94
N GLY A 216 8.61 0.41 -22.89
CA GLY A 216 9.79 0.16 -22.09
C GLY A 216 10.86 1.20 -22.42
N LEU A 217 11.67 1.58 -21.44
CA LEU A 217 12.95 2.22 -21.74
C LEU A 217 13.67 1.26 -22.70
N GLY A 218 13.71 1.61 -23.98
CA GLY A 218 14.49 0.87 -24.96
C GLY A 218 15.89 0.73 -24.40
N THR A 219 16.34 -0.51 -24.31
CA THR A 219 17.71 -0.88 -23.93
C THR A 219 18.73 -0.13 -24.77
#